data_AF-A0A7S0EEE5-F1
#
_entry.id   AF-A0A7S0EEE5-F1
#
_cell.length_a   1.000
_cell.length_b   1.000
_cell.length_c   1.000
_cell.angle_alpha   90.00
_cell.angle_beta   90.00
_cell.angle_gamma   90.00
#
_symmetry.space_group_name_H-M   'P 1'
#
loop_
_entity.id
_entity.type
_entity.pdbx_description
1 polymer ?
#
loop_
_entity_poly.entity_id
_entity_poly.type
_entity_poly.pdbx_seq_one_letter_code
_entity_poly.pdbx_strand_id
1 'polypeptide(L)'
;GQAGHMQVARSLLRSPCTRRRLPRASVCSYHLSSALLLPRQLRSLDQPAAAASLARRCFSQQAGSEEGLVANSLRLLPGLASATALSSVSYVIADKLGVQLLALQGIAGAASPISGIPVAILLGLGLKNLVLSDQQFKLLDPGLKFSTSLVLRTGIVCIGAKLSAMDVLTLGSAGIPAVVASITTGLVFIPWLGQRMGLPPSMSSLIAAGTSICGVTAISALAPVIKANQQDVSFAVANVVMFGTLGMLTWPYLAHSLFILPEQIGIFLGLAIHDTSQVMGAALTYKQLFADDL
;
A
#
# COMPACT_ATOMS: atom_id res chain seq x y z
N GLY A 1 -60.48 -37.53 -0.41
CA GLY A 1 -59.45 -37.17 -1.41
C GLY A 1 -58.41 -36.32 -0.76
N GLN A 2 -57.18 -36.84 -0.64
CA GLN A 2 -55.90 -36.13 -0.50
C GLN A 2 -54.82 -37.19 -0.24
N ALA A 3 -54.51 -37.96 -1.28
CA ALA A 3 -53.34 -38.81 -1.37
C ALA A 3 -52.67 -38.44 -2.69
N GLY A 4 -51.65 -37.57 -2.66
CA GLY A 4 -51.08 -37.07 -3.92
C GLY A 4 -49.97 -36.02 -3.87
N HIS A 5 -49.41 -35.65 -2.72
CA HIS A 5 -48.37 -34.61 -2.68
C HIS A 5 -47.20 -34.89 -1.74
N MET A 6 -46.77 -36.14 -1.64
CA MET A 6 -45.54 -36.49 -0.90
C MET A 6 -44.60 -37.44 -1.67
N GLN A 7 -44.60 -37.35 -3.00
CA GLN A 7 -43.75 -38.17 -3.88
C GLN A 7 -42.81 -37.36 -4.79
N VAL A 8 -42.73 -36.03 -4.64
CA VAL A 8 -41.88 -35.16 -5.49
C VAL A 8 -40.53 -34.79 -4.83
N ALA A 9 -40.28 -35.20 -3.58
CA ALA A 9 -39.06 -34.87 -2.84
C ALA A 9 -37.90 -35.88 -3.00
N ARG A 10 -37.97 -36.83 -3.95
CA ARG A 10 -36.94 -37.88 -4.12
C ARG A 10 -36.29 -37.97 -5.51
N SER A 11 -36.59 -37.09 -6.47
CA SER A 11 -36.04 -37.18 -7.83
C SER A 11 -34.97 -36.15 -8.22
N LEU A 12 -34.47 -35.31 -7.31
CA LEU A 12 -33.42 -34.32 -7.62
C LEU A 12 -32.00 -34.72 -7.16
N LEU A 13 -31.78 -36.00 -6.82
CA LEU A 13 -30.46 -36.52 -6.41
C LEU A 13 -29.73 -37.34 -7.50
N ARG A 14 -30.02 -37.12 -8.78
CA ARG A 14 -29.25 -37.74 -9.87
C ARG A 14 -29.20 -36.84 -11.10
N SER A 15 -28.12 -36.07 -11.27
CA SER A 15 -27.52 -35.72 -12.57
C SER A 15 -26.23 -34.90 -12.40
N PRO A 16 -25.26 -35.04 -13.33
CA PRO A 16 -23.83 -34.85 -13.06
C PRO A 16 -23.32 -33.41 -13.06
N CYS A 17 -22.22 -33.24 -12.32
CA CYS A 17 -21.39 -32.04 -12.18
C CYS A 17 -21.01 -31.44 -13.54
N THR A 18 -21.81 -30.50 -14.04
CA THR A 18 -21.50 -29.72 -15.23
C THR A 18 -21.02 -28.33 -14.81
N ARG A 19 -19.74 -28.10 -15.09
CA ARG A 19 -18.97 -26.89 -14.80
C ARG A 19 -19.49 -25.71 -15.63
N ARG A 20 -20.58 -25.05 -15.21
CA ARG A 20 -21.04 -23.79 -15.80
C ARG A 20 -20.50 -22.60 -15.01
N ARG A 21 -19.64 -21.81 -15.67
CA ARG A 21 -19.32 -20.43 -15.27
C ARG A 21 -20.62 -19.62 -15.22
N LEU A 22 -20.87 -18.93 -14.12
CA LEU A 22 -21.90 -17.89 -14.06
C LEU A 22 -21.25 -16.53 -13.76
N PRO A 23 -21.80 -15.44 -14.33
CA PRO A 23 -21.16 -14.13 -14.40
C PRO A 23 -21.47 -13.24 -13.20
N ARG A 24 -20.74 -12.12 -13.13
CA ARG A 24 -20.82 -11.05 -12.12
C ARG A 24 -22.21 -10.41 -11.99
N ALA A 25 -22.46 -9.94 -10.76
CA ALA A 25 -23.35 -8.85 -10.33
C ALA A 25 -24.86 -9.14 -10.13
N SER A 26 -25.33 -9.08 -8.88
CA SER A 26 -26.21 -8.00 -8.36
C SER A 26 -26.80 -8.37 -6.98
N VAL A 27 -26.56 -7.48 -6.01
CA VAL A 27 -27.43 -7.00 -4.90
C VAL A 27 -28.49 -7.94 -4.30
N CYS A 28 -28.44 -8.14 -2.98
CA CYS A 28 -29.66 -8.14 -2.16
C CYS A 28 -29.39 -7.62 -0.74
N SER A 29 -30.23 -6.66 -0.34
CA SER A 29 -30.17 -5.84 0.87
C SER A 29 -30.73 -6.53 2.13
N TYR A 30 -30.09 -6.20 3.24
CA TYR A 30 -30.58 -5.88 4.59
C TYR A 30 -31.99 -6.30 5.09
N HIS A 31 -31.99 -6.93 6.28
CA HIS A 31 -32.86 -6.61 7.43
C HIS A 31 -32.03 -6.90 8.70
N LEU A 32 -31.49 -5.89 9.40
CA LEU A 32 -32.04 -5.16 10.57
C LEU A 32 -32.41 -6.05 11.78
N SER A 33 -31.55 -6.09 12.81
CA SER A 33 -31.91 -5.69 14.19
C SER A 33 -30.72 -5.84 15.14
N SER A 34 -30.49 -4.77 15.89
CA SER A 34 -29.44 -4.58 16.87
C SER A 34 -29.65 -5.37 18.16
N ALA A 35 -28.53 -5.46 18.88
CA ALA A 35 -28.42 -5.43 20.35
C ALA A 35 -28.11 -6.77 21.02
N LEU A 36 -27.04 -6.72 21.80
CA LEU A 36 -26.59 -7.70 22.78
C LEU A 36 -26.34 -9.08 22.22
N LEU A 37 -25.09 -9.36 21.88
CA LEU A 37 -24.38 -10.58 22.31
C LEU A 37 -23.01 -10.54 21.66
N LEU A 38 -21.99 -10.42 22.52
CA LEU A 38 -20.64 -10.93 22.25
C LEU A 38 -20.77 -12.20 21.39
N PRO A 39 -20.26 -12.23 20.15
CA PRO A 39 -20.43 -13.43 19.35
C PRO A 39 -19.56 -14.53 19.96
N ARG A 40 -20.23 -15.54 20.52
CA ARG A 40 -19.71 -16.91 20.74
C ARG A 40 -19.08 -17.53 19.48
N GLN A 41 -19.11 -16.86 18.32
CA GLN A 41 -18.38 -17.22 17.09
C GLN A 41 -16.86 -17.01 17.17
N LEU A 42 -16.33 -16.28 18.16
CA LEU A 42 -14.88 -16.25 18.40
C LEU A 42 -14.34 -17.56 19.01
N ARG A 43 -15.22 -18.52 19.36
CA ARG A 43 -14.82 -19.86 19.83
C ARG A 43 -14.78 -20.93 18.73
N SER A 44 -15.14 -20.59 17.47
CA SER A 44 -15.09 -21.53 16.34
C SER A 44 -14.04 -21.19 15.28
N LEU A 45 -13.21 -20.16 15.48
CA LEU A 45 -12.03 -19.90 14.65
C LEU A 45 -10.79 -20.63 15.19
N ASP A 46 -10.97 -21.90 15.56
CA ASP A 46 -9.87 -22.83 15.82
C ASP A 46 -9.57 -23.63 14.54
N GLN A 47 -9.41 -22.92 13.42
CA GLN A 47 -8.95 -23.49 12.17
C GLN A 47 -7.75 -22.71 11.66
N PRO A 48 -6.56 -22.92 12.25
CA PRO A 48 -5.29 -22.46 11.68
C PRO A 48 -5.15 -22.89 10.21
N ALA A 49 -5.78 -24.00 9.82
CA ALA A 49 -5.84 -24.47 8.44
C ALA A 49 -6.59 -23.52 7.47
N ALA A 50 -7.70 -22.89 7.89
CA ALA A 50 -8.47 -22.00 7.03
C ALA A 50 -7.72 -20.69 6.76
N ALA A 51 -7.15 -20.08 7.81
CA ALA A 51 -6.29 -18.91 7.69
C ALA A 51 -5.03 -19.20 6.85
N ALA A 52 -4.37 -20.35 7.08
CA ALA A 52 -3.22 -20.77 6.28
C ALA A 52 -3.58 -21.06 4.81
N SER A 53 -4.79 -21.55 4.54
CA SER A 53 -5.28 -21.78 3.17
C SER A 53 -5.62 -20.47 2.45
N LEU A 54 -6.14 -19.46 3.17
CA LEU A 54 -6.41 -18.14 2.62
C LEU A 54 -5.10 -17.38 2.35
N ALA A 55 -4.15 -17.44 3.28
CA ALA A 55 -2.80 -16.88 3.13
C ALA A 55 -2.06 -17.52 1.95
N ARG A 56 -2.11 -18.86 1.81
CA ARG A 56 -1.56 -19.56 0.64
C ARG A 56 -2.22 -19.16 -0.67
N ARG A 57 -3.55 -18.98 -0.69
CA ARG A 57 -4.25 -18.51 -1.90
C ARG A 57 -3.82 -17.09 -2.27
N CYS A 58 -3.78 -16.16 -1.31
CA CYS A 58 -3.25 -14.80 -1.55
C CYS A 58 -1.82 -14.83 -2.08
N PHE A 59 -0.93 -15.60 -1.43
CA PHE A 59 0.47 -15.71 -1.85
C PHE A 59 0.61 -16.33 -3.25
N SER A 60 -0.14 -17.40 -3.55
CA SER A 60 -0.16 -18.04 -4.87
C SER A 60 -0.77 -17.16 -5.96
N GLN A 61 -1.75 -16.33 -5.62
CA GLN A 61 -2.38 -15.39 -6.53
C GLN A 61 -1.48 -14.20 -6.85
N GLN A 62 -0.63 -13.81 -5.88
CA GLN A 62 0.43 -12.82 -6.06
C GLN A 62 1.56 -13.37 -6.96
N ALA A 63 2.01 -14.60 -6.71
CA ALA A 63 3.06 -15.27 -7.49
C ALA A 63 2.62 -15.63 -8.92
N GLY A 64 1.38 -16.10 -9.10
CA GLY A 64 0.82 -16.44 -10.43
C GLY A 64 0.59 -15.22 -11.32
N SER A 65 0.44 -14.03 -10.74
CA SER A 65 0.49 -12.78 -11.50
C SER A 65 1.89 -12.56 -12.08
N GLU A 66 2.96 -12.88 -11.36
CA GLU A 66 4.34 -12.55 -11.75
C GLU A 66 4.84 -13.44 -12.93
N GLU A 67 4.50 -14.73 -12.97
CA GLU A 67 4.89 -15.62 -14.09
C GLU A 67 4.17 -15.29 -15.42
N GLY A 68 2.88 -14.97 -15.38
CA GLY A 68 2.11 -14.61 -16.58
C GLY A 68 2.49 -13.26 -17.20
N LEU A 69 3.11 -12.38 -16.41
CA LEU A 69 3.55 -11.05 -16.82
C LEU A 69 4.91 -11.08 -17.53
N VAL A 70 5.83 -11.94 -17.08
CA VAL A 70 7.15 -12.12 -17.71
C VAL A 70 7.03 -12.76 -19.10
N ALA A 71 6.09 -13.71 -19.25
CA ALA A 71 5.86 -14.46 -20.48
C ALA A 71 5.48 -13.58 -21.70
N ASN A 72 5.08 -12.32 -21.49
CA ASN A 72 4.73 -11.39 -22.55
C ASN A 72 5.56 -10.10 -22.45
N SER A 73 6.88 -10.25 -22.48
CA SER A 73 7.87 -9.16 -22.31
C SER A 73 7.60 -7.93 -23.21
N LEU A 74 7.04 -8.13 -24.41
CA LEU A 74 6.68 -7.04 -25.33
C LEU A 74 5.59 -6.11 -24.79
N ARG A 75 4.70 -6.61 -23.91
CA ARG A 75 3.65 -5.81 -23.26
C ARG A 75 4.14 -5.01 -22.06
N LEU A 76 5.34 -5.30 -21.54
CA LEU A 76 5.94 -4.58 -20.42
C LEU A 76 6.67 -3.31 -20.87
N LEU A 77 7.23 -3.34 -22.09
CA LEU A 77 8.01 -2.25 -22.68
C LEU A 77 7.36 -0.86 -22.59
N PRO A 78 6.08 -0.64 -22.97
CA PRO A 78 5.50 0.71 -22.92
C PRO A 78 5.40 1.29 -21.50
N GLY A 79 5.08 0.46 -20.51
CA GLY A 79 5.03 0.90 -19.11
C GLY A 79 6.42 1.17 -18.51
N LEU A 80 7.40 0.34 -18.83
CA LEU A 80 8.79 0.53 -18.38
C LEU A 80 9.42 1.77 -19.05
N ALA A 81 9.26 1.93 -20.35
CA ALA A 81 9.80 3.07 -21.10
C ALA A 81 9.17 4.40 -20.66
N SER A 82 7.87 4.42 -20.37
CA SER A 82 7.22 5.63 -19.85
C SER A 82 7.67 5.95 -18.42
N ALA A 83 7.88 4.95 -17.56
CA ALA A 83 8.41 5.18 -16.22
C ALA A 83 9.84 5.73 -16.23
N THR A 84 10.72 5.21 -17.08
CA THR A 84 12.10 5.73 -17.22
C THR A 84 12.11 7.12 -17.85
N ALA A 85 11.32 7.36 -18.89
CA ALA A 85 11.18 8.68 -19.50
C ALA A 85 10.66 9.71 -18.48
N LEU A 86 9.63 9.35 -17.70
CA LEU A 86 9.09 10.22 -16.67
C LEU A 86 10.13 10.52 -15.60
N SER A 87 10.88 9.51 -15.14
CA SER A 87 11.96 9.69 -14.17
C SER A 87 13.01 10.67 -14.70
N SER A 88 13.52 10.45 -15.91
CA SER A 88 14.51 11.33 -16.56
C SER A 88 14.00 12.77 -16.69
N VAL A 89 12.75 12.95 -17.13
CA VAL A 89 12.11 14.27 -17.24
C VAL A 89 11.98 14.92 -15.85
N SER A 90 11.63 14.15 -14.83
CA SER A 90 11.46 14.66 -13.46
C SER A 90 12.77 15.14 -12.85
N TYR A 91 13.87 14.43 -13.06
CA TYR A 91 15.19 14.88 -12.62
C TYR A 91 15.64 16.15 -13.34
N VAL A 92 15.42 16.25 -14.65
CA VAL A 92 15.76 17.48 -15.41
C VAL A 92 14.90 18.66 -14.96
N ILE A 93 13.61 18.45 -14.70
CA ILE A 93 12.71 19.49 -14.20
C ILE A 93 13.11 19.91 -12.78
N ALA A 94 13.40 18.96 -11.90
CA ALA A 94 13.81 19.24 -10.52
C ALA A 94 15.09 20.08 -10.47
N ASP A 95 16.07 19.75 -11.32
CA ASP A 95 17.32 20.50 -11.40
C ASP A 95 17.11 21.94 -11.91
N LYS A 96 16.35 22.10 -13.01
CA LYS A 96 16.03 23.43 -13.55
C LYS A 96 15.21 24.30 -12.59
N LEU A 97 14.20 23.72 -11.94
CA LEU A 97 13.39 24.43 -10.95
C LEU A 97 14.20 24.78 -9.70
N GLY A 98 15.06 23.86 -9.23
CA GLY A 98 15.93 24.11 -8.09
C GLY A 98 16.91 25.26 -8.33
N VAL A 99 17.59 25.26 -9.48
CA VAL A 99 18.53 26.33 -9.85
C VAL A 99 17.82 27.67 -10.05
N GLN A 100 16.62 27.70 -10.64
CA GLN A 100 15.85 28.95 -10.78
C GLN A 100 15.33 29.48 -9.45
N LEU A 101 14.92 28.61 -8.53
CA LEU A 101 14.47 29.02 -7.20
C LEU A 101 15.62 29.61 -6.37
N LEU A 102 16.82 29.02 -6.46
CA LEU A 102 18.04 29.55 -5.84
C LEU A 102 18.48 30.90 -6.43
N ALA A 103 18.35 31.04 -7.75
CA ALA A 103 18.63 32.30 -8.43
C ALA A 103 17.69 33.44 -7.97
N LEU A 104 16.43 33.13 -7.66
CA LEU A 104 15.47 34.10 -7.08
C LEU A 104 15.77 34.46 -5.62
N GLN A 105 16.45 33.57 -4.88
CA GLN A 105 16.88 33.80 -3.49
C GLN A 105 18.28 34.44 -3.39
N GLY A 106 18.93 34.74 -4.52
CA GLY A 106 20.23 35.42 -4.55
C GLY A 106 21.43 34.53 -4.19
N ILE A 107 21.25 33.21 -4.09
CA ILE A 107 22.29 32.24 -3.77
C ILE A 107 22.68 31.54 -5.08
N ALA A 108 23.77 31.99 -5.70
CA ALA A 108 24.29 31.38 -6.93
C ALA A 108 25.30 30.27 -6.59
N GLY A 109 25.09 29.06 -7.11
CA GLY A 109 26.09 27.98 -7.12
C GLY A 109 25.87 26.81 -6.15
N ALA A 110 24.75 26.74 -5.43
CA ALA A 110 24.42 25.57 -4.60
C ALA A 110 23.58 24.53 -5.37
N ALA A 111 23.69 23.27 -4.96
CA ALA A 111 22.92 22.15 -5.53
C ALA A 111 21.41 22.39 -5.38
N SER A 112 20.61 21.87 -6.33
CA SER A 112 19.16 22.04 -6.35
C SER A 112 18.53 21.44 -5.08
N PRO A 113 17.80 22.23 -4.26
CA PRO A 113 17.20 21.79 -2.99
C PRO A 113 15.90 21.00 -3.21
N ILE A 114 15.60 20.63 -4.45
CA ILE A 114 14.41 19.88 -4.83
C ILE A 114 14.89 18.51 -5.28
N SER A 115 14.55 17.47 -4.52
CA SER A 115 14.83 16.10 -4.94
C SER A 115 13.93 15.69 -6.11
N GLY A 116 14.49 14.98 -7.10
CA GLY A 116 13.76 14.54 -8.29
C GLY A 116 12.62 13.56 -8.00
N ILE A 117 12.64 12.88 -6.83
CA ILE A 117 11.69 11.82 -6.50
C ILE A 117 10.30 12.39 -6.13
N PRO A 118 10.16 13.36 -5.20
CA PRO A 118 8.94 14.14 -5.03
C PRO A 118 8.33 14.65 -6.35
N VAL A 119 9.17 15.21 -7.22
CA VAL A 119 8.75 15.77 -8.51
C VAL A 119 8.22 14.66 -9.42
N ALA A 120 8.88 13.51 -9.46
CA ALA A 120 8.43 12.35 -10.24
C ALA A 120 7.07 11.83 -9.78
N ILE A 121 6.82 11.79 -8.46
CA ILE A 121 5.53 11.36 -7.91
C ILE A 121 4.44 12.36 -8.25
N LEU A 122 4.68 13.65 -8.05
CA LEU A 122 3.70 14.70 -8.36
C LEU A 122 3.40 14.77 -9.86
N LEU A 123 4.42 14.66 -10.73
CA LEU A 123 4.24 14.59 -12.18
C LEU A 123 3.51 13.31 -12.59
N GLY A 124 3.84 12.15 -12.01
CA GLY A 124 3.14 10.90 -12.30
C GLY A 124 1.66 10.96 -11.91
N LEU A 125 1.36 11.53 -10.74
CA LEU A 125 0.00 11.77 -10.26
C LEU A 125 -0.73 12.76 -11.17
N GLY A 126 -0.07 13.85 -11.56
CA GLY A 126 -0.61 14.85 -12.48
C GLY A 126 -0.90 14.26 -13.87
N LEU A 127 0.06 13.52 -14.44
CA LEU A 127 -0.11 12.86 -15.73
C LEU A 127 -1.28 11.87 -15.72
N LYS A 128 -1.38 11.04 -14.67
CA LYS A 128 -2.48 10.07 -14.56
C LYS A 128 -3.84 10.75 -14.43
N ASN A 129 -3.94 11.84 -13.68
CA ASN A 129 -5.23 12.49 -13.40
C ASN A 129 -5.66 13.52 -14.46
N LEU A 130 -4.72 14.21 -15.11
CA LEU A 130 -5.02 15.30 -16.05
C LEU A 130 -4.81 14.95 -17.52
N VAL A 131 -3.90 14.03 -17.86
CA VAL A 131 -3.44 13.84 -19.25
C VAL A 131 -3.80 12.47 -19.81
N LEU A 132 -3.55 11.40 -19.05
CA LEU A 132 -3.75 10.04 -19.55
C LEU A 132 -5.22 9.63 -19.53
N SER A 133 -5.73 9.29 -20.71
CA SER A 133 -7.03 8.62 -20.85
C SER A 133 -6.97 7.17 -20.34
N ASP A 134 -8.11 6.62 -19.93
CA ASP A 134 -8.19 5.25 -19.40
C ASP A 134 -7.66 4.18 -20.37
N GLN A 135 -7.84 4.39 -21.69
CA GLN A 135 -7.32 3.48 -22.71
C GLN A 135 -5.79 3.51 -22.79
N GLN A 136 -5.19 4.70 -22.69
CA GLN A 136 -3.74 4.86 -22.67
C GLN A 136 -3.16 4.24 -21.40
N PHE A 137 -3.79 4.48 -20.24
CA PHE A 137 -3.34 3.91 -18.99
C PHE A 137 -3.36 2.37 -18.99
N LYS A 138 -4.35 1.74 -19.62
CA LYS A 138 -4.40 0.27 -19.77
C LYS A 138 -3.20 -0.30 -20.53
N LEU A 139 -2.59 0.46 -21.44
CA LEU A 139 -1.37 0.03 -22.16
C LEU A 139 -0.12 0.11 -21.27
N LEU A 140 -0.08 1.04 -20.30
CA LEU A 140 1.05 1.24 -19.38
C LEU A 140 0.96 0.36 -18.13
N ASP A 141 -0.26 0.12 -17.63
CA ASP A 141 -0.57 -0.65 -16.41
C ASP A 141 0.25 -1.95 -16.24
N PRO A 142 0.41 -2.84 -17.24
CA PRO A 142 1.19 -4.06 -17.05
C PRO A 142 2.68 -3.80 -16.74
N GLY A 143 3.31 -2.83 -17.41
CA GLY A 143 4.70 -2.47 -17.14
C GLY A 143 4.88 -1.73 -15.81
N LEU A 144 3.93 -0.86 -15.44
CA LEU A 144 3.95 -0.17 -14.15
C LEU A 144 3.77 -1.15 -12.97
N LYS A 145 2.87 -2.14 -13.11
CA LYS A 145 2.69 -3.20 -12.11
C LYS A 145 3.92 -4.08 -11.96
N PHE A 146 4.57 -4.43 -13.08
CA PHE A 146 5.82 -5.17 -13.05
C PHE A 146 6.91 -4.41 -12.26
N SER A 147 7.02 -3.10 -12.47
CA SER A 147 7.97 -2.26 -11.71
C SER A 147 7.64 -2.20 -10.22
N THR A 148 6.37 -2.01 -9.84
CA THR A 148 5.97 -1.88 -8.44
C THR A 148 5.94 -3.22 -7.68
N SER A 149 5.77 -4.34 -8.38
CA SER A 149 5.84 -5.67 -7.75
C SER A 149 7.25 -6.23 -7.80
N LEU A 150 7.75 -6.59 -8.99
CA LEU A 150 8.94 -7.43 -9.09
C LEU A 150 10.20 -6.59 -8.90
N VAL A 151 10.33 -5.46 -9.61
CA VAL A 151 11.55 -4.62 -9.53
C VAL A 151 11.71 -4.06 -8.13
N LEU A 152 10.65 -3.49 -7.55
CA LEU A 152 10.69 -2.93 -6.20
C LEU A 152 10.98 -4.00 -5.13
N ARG A 153 10.32 -5.17 -5.17
CA ARG A 153 10.58 -6.25 -4.21
C ARG A 153 11.99 -6.80 -4.34
N THR A 154 12.48 -6.99 -5.57
CA THR A 154 13.86 -7.43 -5.81
C THR A 154 14.85 -6.42 -5.26
N GLY A 155 14.58 -5.12 -5.45
CA GLY A 155 15.34 -4.03 -4.85
C GLY A 155 15.39 -4.12 -3.32
N ILE A 156 14.23 -4.30 -2.66
CA ILE A 156 14.15 -4.45 -1.19
C ILE A 156 14.94 -5.67 -0.71
N VAL A 157 14.84 -6.81 -1.41
CA VAL A 157 15.60 -8.03 -1.07
C VAL A 157 17.11 -7.79 -1.23
N CYS A 158 17.54 -7.14 -2.31
CA CYS A 158 18.94 -6.78 -2.51
C CYS A 158 19.47 -5.79 -1.46
N ILE A 159 18.65 -4.82 -1.05
CA ILE A 159 18.98 -3.90 0.05
C ILE A 159 19.16 -4.70 1.35
N GLY A 160 18.26 -5.64 1.63
CA GLY A 160 18.37 -6.56 2.76
C GLY A 160 19.65 -7.41 2.71
N ALA A 161 20.00 -7.95 1.54
CA ALA A 161 21.20 -8.75 1.35
C ALA A 161 22.50 -7.96 1.53
N LYS A 162 22.45 -6.62 1.43
CA LYS A 162 23.61 -5.74 1.66
C LYS A 162 23.85 -5.45 3.15
N LEU A 163 22.86 -5.67 4.02
CA LEU A 163 22.98 -5.45 5.46
C LEU A 163 23.70 -6.62 6.15
N SER A 164 24.70 -6.31 6.99
CA SER A 164 25.34 -7.32 7.84
C SER A 164 24.37 -7.79 8.92
N ALA A 165 24.46 -9.07 9.31
CA ALA A 165 23.69 -9.59 10.43
C ALA A 165 23.93 -8.80 11.74
N MET A 166 25.14 -8.26 11.91
CA MET A 166 25.48 -7.43 13.06
C MET A 166 24.80 -6.06 13.00
N ASP A 167 24.72 -5.44 11.82
CA ASP A 167 24.03 -4.16 11.63
C ASP A 167 22.53 -4.31 11.88
N VAL A 168 21.94 -5.42 11.42
CA VAL A 168 20.53 -5.73 11.69
C VAL A 168 20.26 -5.90 13.18
N LEU A 169 21.17 -6.51 13.94
CA LEU A 169 21.02 -6.68 15.38
C LEU A 169 21.17 -5.36 16.14
N THR A 170 22.17 -4.54 15.80
CA THR A 170 22.39 -3.26 16.47
C THR A 170 21.28 -2.27 16.17
N LEU A 171 20.99 -2.00 14.89
CA LEU A 171 19.92 -1.10 14.45
C LEU A 171 18.54 -1.64 14.82
N GLY A 172 18.35 -2.96 14.70
CA GLY A 172 17.11 -3.63 15.05
C GLY A 172 16.80 -3.60 16.54
N SER A 173 17.81 -3.55 17.42
CA SER A 173 17.58 -3.47 18.86
C SER A 173 16.84 -2.20 19.28
N ALA A 174 17.12 -1.06 18.61
CA ALA A 174 16.40 0.19 18.81
C ALA A 174 15.12 0.27 17.95
N GLY A 175 15.17 -0.23 16.72
CA GLY A 175 14.07 -0.13 15.76
C GLY A 175 12.88 -1.06 16.06
N ILE A 176 13.12 -2.32 16.42
CA ILE A 176 12.06 -3.33 16.63
C ILE A 176 11.09 -2.90 17.75
N PRO A 177 11.54 -2.48 18.95
CA PRO A 177 10.63 -2.00 19.99
C PRO A 177 9.78 -0.83 19.53
N ALA A 178 10.36 0.12 18.80
CA ALA A 178 9.65 1.28 18.27
C ALA A 178 8.59 0.89 17.24
N VAL A 179 8.89 -0.05 16.34
CA VAL A 179 7.93 -0.61 15.37
C VAL A 179 6.79 -1.34 16.07
N VAL A 180 7.09 -2.19 17.06
CA VAL A 180 6.04 -2.90 17.82
C VAL A 180 5.16 -1.92 18.58
N ALA A 181 5.76 -0.90 19.20
CA ALA A 181 5.03 0.14 19.91
C ALA A 181 4.15 0.96 18.94
N SER A 182 4.66 1.35 17.77
CA SER A 182 3.89 2.14 16.79
C SER A 182 2.72 1.32 16.20
N ILE A 183 2.96 0.05 15.87
CA ILE A 183 1.92 -0.85 15.37
C ILE A 183 0.83 -1.03 16.43
N THR A 184 1.22 -1.38 17.66
CA THR A 184 0.27 -1.62 18.75
C THR A 184 -0.53 -0.36 19.06
N THR A 185 0.15 0.79 19.11
CA THR A 185 -0.50 2.08 19.35
C THR A 185 -1.49 2.39 18.26
N GLY A 186 -1.14 2.32 16.98
CA GLY A 186 -2.08 2.67 15.91
C GLY A 186 -3.23 1.66 15.77
N LEU A 187 -3.00 0.35 15.98
CA LEU A 187 -4.07 -0.66 15.98
C LEU A 187 -5.08 -0.50 17.12
N VAL A 188 -4.68 0.09 18.25
CA VAL A 188 -5.59 0.33 19.38
C VAL A 188 -6.19 1.74 19.32
N PHE A 189 -5.35 2.74 19.10
CA PHE A 189 -5.69 4.15 19.19
C PHE A 189 -6.56 4.60 18.01
N ILE A 190 -6.25 4.19 16.78
CA ILE A 190 -6.98 4.64 15.59
C ILE A 190 -8.43 4.15 15.59
N PRO A 191 -8.73 2.86 15.88
CA PRO A 191 -10.13 2.42 15.97
C PRO A 191 -10.86 3.07 17.14
N TRP A 192 -10.19 3.24 18.29
CA TRP A 192 -10.76 3.92 19.45
C TRP A 192 -11.16 5.37 19.12
N LEU A 193 -10.27 6.10 18.46
CA LEU A 193 -10.52 7.49 18.03
C LEU A 193 -11.60 7.53 16.93
N GLY A 194 -11.55 6.60 15.97
CA GLY A 194 -12.54 6.48 14.91
C GLY A 194 -13.95 6.27 15.45
N GLN A 195 -14.11 5.42 16.47
CA GLN A 195 -15.40 5.22 17.14
C GLN A 195 -15.91 6.50 17.83
N ARG A 196 -15.01 7.26 18.47
CA ARG A 196 -15.36 8.56 19.08
C ARG A 196 -15.78 9.61 18.05
N MET A 197 -15.22 9.55 16.85
CA MET A 197 -15.56 10.43 15.73
C MET A 197 -16.76 9.94 14.91
N GLY A 198 -17.37 8.80 15.27
CA GLY A 198 -18.52 8.23 14.57
C GLY A 198 -18.19 7.55 13.24
N LEU A 199 -16.93 7.15 13.01
CA LEU A 199 -16.55 6.41 11.81
C LEU A 199 -17.08 4.97 11.85
N PRO A 200 -17.43 4.39 10.68
CA PRO A 200 -17.73 2.97 10.58
C PRO A 200 -16.59 2.09 11.12
N PRO A 201 -16.89 0.99 11.83
CA PRO A 201 -15.87 0.07 12.35
C PRO A 201 -14.97 -0.52 11.25
N SER A 202 -15.53 -0.78 10.06
CA SER A 202 -14.80 -1.25 8.89
C SER A 202 -13.76 -0.22 8.44
N MET A 203 -14.18 1.03 8.23
CA MET A 203 -13.32 2.13 7.79
C MET A 203 -12.20 2.41 8.80
N SER A 204 -12.54 2.53 10.09
CA SER A 204 -11.56 2.80 11.15
C SER A 204 -10.53 1.67 11.29
N SER A 205 -10.94 0.41 11.14
CA SER A 205 -10.03 -0.75 11.15
C SER A 205 -9.10 -0.77 9.93
N LEU A 206 -9.60 -0.40 8.75
CA LEU A 206 -8.77 -0.31 7.55
C LEU A 206 -7.72 0.81 7.67
N ILE A 207 -8.12 1.99 8.16
CA ILE A 207 -7.19 3.10 8.38
C ILE A 207 -6.14 2.69 9.42
N ALA A 208 -6.55 2.05 10.52
CA ALA A 208 -5.63 1.55 11.54
C ALA A 208 -4.59 0.60 10.96
N ALA A 209 -5.02 -0.41 10.21
CA ALA A 209 -4.11 -1.38 9.59
C ALA A 209 -3.19 -0.72 8.54
N GLY A 210 -3.72 0.19 7.73
CA GLY A 210 -2.96 0.90 6.71
C GLY A 210 -1.89 1.82 7.30
N THR A 211 -2.24 2.65 8.28
CA THR A 211 -1.34 3.60 8.93
C THR A 211 -0.28 2.90 9.78
N SER A 212 -0.58 1.74 10.38
CA SER A 212 0.36 1.09 11.31
C SER A 212 1.34 0.11 10.67
N ILE A 213 1.02 -0.52 9.53
CA ILE A 213 1.79 -1.68 9.04
C ILE A 213 2.53 -1.37 7.74
N CYS A 214 1.83 -1.41 6.60
CA CYS A 214 2.44 -1.28 5.27
C CYS A 214 1.45 -0.68 4.25
N GLY A 215 0.60 0.23 4.73
CA GLY A 215 -0.24 1.07 3.89
C GLY A 215 -1.30 0.30 3.12
N VAL A 216 -1.29 0.48 1.80
CA VAL A 216 -2.29 -0.10 0.88
C VAL A 216 -2.25 -1.63 0.88
N THR A 217 -1.08 -2.23 1.10
CA THR A 217 -0.94 -3.69 1.17
C THR A 217 -1.66 -4.28 2.37
N ALA A 218 -1.60 -3.62 3.53
CA ALA A 218 -2.36 -4.00 4.72
C ALA A 218 -3.87 -3.84 4.52
N ILE A 219 -4.30 -2.72 3.91
CA ILE A 219 -5.73 -2.46 3.61
C ILE A 219 -6.30 -3.54 2.69
N SER A 220 -5.60 -3.87 1.60
CA SER A 220 -6.07 -4.87 0.64
C SER A 220 -6.10 -6.30 1.19
N ALA A 221 -5.20 -6.62 2.13
CA ALA A 221 -5.22 -7.89 2.86
C ALA A 221 -6.37 -7.97 3.87
N LEU A 222 -6.67 -6.89 4.59
CA LEU A 222 -7.69 -6.87 5.64
C LEU A 222 -9.11 -6.72 5.10
N ALA A 223 -9.30 -5.94 4.02
CA ALA A 223 -10.60 -5.66 3.42
C ALA A 223 -11.51 -6.90 3.22
N PRO A 224 -11.04 -8.01 2.61
CA PRO A 224 -11.87 -9.20 2.44
C PRO A 224 -12.18 -9.93 3.77
N VAL A 225 -11.28 -9.83 4.76
CA VAL A 225 -11.44 -10.50 6.06
C VAL A 225 -12.58 -9.87 6.85
N ILE A 226 -12.65 -8.54 6.88
CA ILE A 226 -13.70 -7.79 7.58
C ILE A 226 -14.92 -7.48 6.71
N LYS A 227 -14.93 -7.97 5.46
CA LYS A 227 -15.98 -7.71 4.45
C LYS A 227 -16.26 -6.21 4.27
N ALA A 228 -15.20 -5.41 4.19
CA ALA A 228 -15.33 -3.97 4.02
C ALA A 228 -15.97 -3.62 2.67
N ASN A 229 -16.78 -2.57 2.65
CA ASN A 229 -17.35 -2.05 1.42
C ASN A 229 -16.28 -1.33 0.59
N GLN A 230 -16.44 -1.34 -0.74
CA GLN A 230 -15.48 -0.70 -1.65
C GLN A 230 -15.29 0.80 -1.38
N GLN A 231 -16.32 1.47 -0.87
CA GLN A 231 -16.22 2.88 -0.46
C GLN A 231 -15.22 3.05 0.68
N ASP A 232 -15.34 2.27 1.76
CA ASP A 232 -14.43 2.33 2.92
C ASP A 232 -12.99 2.02 2.51
N VAL A 233 -12.80 1.02 1.63
CA VAL A 233 -11.49 0.66 1.09
C VAL A 233 -10.89 1.81 0.31
N SER A 234 -11.63 2.40 -0.63
CA SER A 234 -11.16 3.53 -1.43
C SER A 234 -10.82 4.74 -0.55
N PHE A 235 -11.64 5.07 0.43
CA PHE A 235 -11.36 6.17 1.36
C PHE A 235 -10.12 5.90 2.23
N ALA A 236 -9.98 4.69 2.78
CA ALA A 236 -8.82 4.33 3.58
C ALA A 236 -7.53 4.41 2.75
N VAL A 237 -7.53 3.89 1.52
CA VAL A 237 -6.39 3.97 0.60
C VAL A 237 -6.07 5.43 0.28
N ALA A 238 -7.07 6.25 -0.08
CA ALA A 238 -6.87 7.66 -0.39
C ALA A 238 -6.24 8.41 0.81
N ASN A 239 -6.75 8.17 2.02
CA ASN A 239 -6.26 8.79 3.23
C ASN A 239 -4.79 8.44 3.52
N VAL A 240 -4.45 7.15 3.49
CA VAL A 240 -3.08 6.68 3.74
C VAL A 240 -2.11 7.19 2.68
N VAL A 241 -2.49 7.15 1.41
CA VAL A 241 -1.64 7.66 0.31
C VAL A 241 -1.46 9.17 0.42
N MET A 242 -2.51 9.92 0.75
CA MET A 242 -2.46 11.36 0.92
C MET A 242 -1.52 11.75 2.06
N PHE A 243 -1.72 11.19 3.26
CA PHE A 243 -0.87 11.49 4.41
C PHE A 243 0.57 10.98 4.24
N GLY A 244 0.75 9.82 3.62
CA GLY A 244 2.08 9.30 3.31
C GLY A 244 2.82 10.17 2.29
N THR A 245 2.12 10.68 1.27
CA THR A 245 2.70 11.62 0.28
C THR A 245 3.05 12.94 0.94
N LEU A 246 2.16 13.51 1.76
CA LEU A 246 2.47 14.71 2.54
C LEU A 246 3.67 14.49 3.44
N GLY A 247 3.68 13.38 4.18
CA GLY A 247 4.77 13.00 5.07
C GLY A 247 6.10 12.83 4.34
N MET A 248 6.10 12.21 3.16
CA MET A 248 7.30 12.09 2.34
C MET A 248 7.91 13.46 1.99
N LEU A 249 7.06 14.47 1.78
CA LEU A 249 7.50 15.83 1.46
C LEU A 249 7.91 16.62 2.69
N THR A 250 7.21 16.45 3.82
CA THR A 250 7.40 17.31 5.00
C THR A 250 8.34 16.72 6.05
N TRP A 251 8.29 15.40 6.27
CA TRP A 251 9.05 14.75 7.34
C TRP A 251 10.56 14.87 7.21
N PRO A 252 11.22 14.89 6.02
CA PRO A 252 12.66 15.09 5.93
C PRO A 252 13.13 16.39 6.59
N TYR A 253 12.41 17.49 6.35
CA TYR A 253 12.73 18.80 6.91
C TYR A 253 12.48 18.85 8.42
N LEU A 254 11.40 18.21 8.88
CA LEU A 254 11.11 18.13 10.31
C LEU A 254 12.08 17.21 11.04
N ALA A 255 12.50 16.11 10.42
CA ALA A 255 13.45 15.18 11.01
C ALA A 255 14.81 15.86 11.23
N HIS A 256 15.26 16.68 10.28
CA HIS A 256 16.48 17.47 10.40
C HIS A 256 16.45 18.45 11.59
N SER A 257 15.28 19.05 11.88
CA SER A 257 15.16 20.00 12.99
C SER A 257 14.97 19.34 14.35
N LEU A 258 14.43 18.11 14.39
CA LEU A 258 14.15 17.38 15.63
C LEU A 258 15.29 16.45 16.07
N PHE A 259 16.09 15.96 15.12
CA PHE A 259 17.10 14.94 15.39
C PHE A 259 18.45 15.34 14.80
N ILE A 260 19.51 14.98 15.51
CA ILE A 260 20.88 15.27 15.10
C ILE A 260 21.54 14.03 14.51
N LEU A 261 21.20 12.84 15.04
CA LEU A 261 21.83 11.59 14.65
C LEU A 261 21.15 10.98 13.39
N PRO A 262 21.91 10.53 12.38
CA PRO A 262 21.35 9.94 11.15
C PRO A 262 20.45 8.73 11.42
N GLU A 263 20.80 7.93 12.42
CA GLU A 263 20.05 6.74 12.81
C GLU A 263 18.65 7.11 13.33
N GLN A 264 18.54 8.15 14.14
CA GLN A 264 17.26 8.62 14.67
C GLN A 264 16.36 9.16 13.56
N ILE A 265 16.94 9.89 12.60
CA ILE A 265 16.25 10.39 11.42
C ILE A 265 15.73 9.24 10.58
N GLY A 266 16.55 8.22 10.32
CA GLY A 266 16.16 7.03 9.58
C GLY A 266 15.01 6.27 10.26
N ILE A 267 15.11 6.06 11.58
CA ILE A 267 14.05 5.42 12.37
C ILE A 267 12.77 6.25 12.33
N PHE A 268 12.85 7.57 12.52
CA PHE A 268 11.70 8.47 12.48
C PHE A 268 11.00 8.43 11.11
N LEU A 269 11.75 8.62 10.02
CA LEU A 269 11.19 8.58 8.66
C LEU A 269 10.56 7.22 8.33
N GLY A 270 11.20 6.12 8.79
CA GLY A 270 10.68 4.77 8.62
C GLY A 270 9.40 4.48 9.41
N LEU A 271 9.21 5.11 10.58
CA LEU A 271 8.02 4.94 11.41
C LEU A 271 6.88 5.90 11.02
N ALA A 272 7.20 7.10 10.51
CA ALA A 272 6.24 8.15 10.22
C ALA A 272 5.57 8.02 8.84
N ILE A 273 6.19 7.30 7.90
CA ILE A 273 5.69 7.16 6.52
C ILE A 273 5.16 5.75 6.30
N HIS A 274 3.92 5.66 5.78
CA HIS A 274 3.12 4.43 5.76
C HIS A 274 3.31 3.55 4.52
N ASP A 275 4.22 3.92 3.61
CA ASP A 275 4.52 3.16 2.39
C ASP A 275 6.03 3.12 2.15
N THR A 276 6.56 1.93 1.86
CA THR A 276 8.00 1.70 1.68
C THR A 276 8.60 2.55 0.56
N SER A 277 7.86 2.77 -0.53
CA SER A 277 8.34 3.57 -1.65
C SER A 277 8.49 5.05 -1.27
N GLN A 278 7.55 5.55 -0.46
CA GLN A 278 7.55 6.92 0.05
C GLN A 278 8.63 7.12 1.12
N VAL A 279 8.86 6.15 2.01
CA VAL A 279 9.97 6.17 2.98
C VAL A 279 11.30 6.31 2.25
N MET A 280 11.53 5.51 1.20
CA MET A 280 12.76 5.59 0.41
C MET A 280 12.90 6.97 -0.27
N GLY A 281 11.82 7.50 -0.83
CA GLY A 281 11.81 8.84 -1.41
C GLY A 281 12.17 9.94 -0.40
N ALA A 282 11.64 9.85 0.82
CA ALA A 282 11.96 10.77 1.91
C ALA A 282 13.41 10.64 2.37
N ALA A 283 13.92 9.42 2.54
CA ALA A 283 15.30 9.16 2.92
C ALA A 283 16.31 9.67 1.88
N LEU A 284 16.02 9.48 0.59
CA LEU A 284 16.84 9.99 -0.50
C LEU A 284 16.77 11.52 -0.61
N THR A 285 15.59 12.10 -0.37
CA THR A 285 15.42 13.55 -0.29
C THR A 285 16.25 14.13 0.85
N TYR A 286 16.17 13.54 2.04
CA TYR A 286 16.99 13.92 3.19
C TYR A 286 18.49 13.83 2.84
N LYS A 287 18.91 12.70 2.26
CA LYS A 287 20.31 12.49 1.89
C LYS A 287 20.80 13.54 0.88
N GLN A 288 19.99 13.87 -0.13
CA GLN A 288 20.37 14.85 -1.15
C GLN A 288 20.47 16.28 -0.58
N LEU A 289 19.67 16.60 0.46
CA LEU A 289 19.59 17.95 1.03
C LEU A 289 20.56 18.20 2.18
N PHE A 290 20.82 17.18 3.00
CA PHE A 290 21.47 17.34 4.31
C PHE A 290 22.62 16.35 4.53
N ALA A 291 22.94 15.44 3.60
CA ALA A 291 24.03 14.48 3.82
C ALA A 291 25.43 15.10 3.73
N ASP A 292 25.57 16.37 3.34
CA ASP A 292 26.85 17.08 3.46
C ASP A 292 27.10 17.55 4.91
N ASP A 293 26.10 17.50 5.80
CA ASP A 293 26.18 17.93 7.21
C ASP A 293 26.45 16.79 8.22
N LEU A 294 26.68 15.54 7.77
CA LEU A 294 26.82 14.35 8.62
C LEU A 294 28.07 13.51 8.34
#